data_AF-A0A7D9IJU5-F1
#
_entry.id   AF-A0A7D9IJU5-F1
#
_cell.length_a   1.000
_cell.length_b   1.000
_cell.length_c   1.000
_cell.angle_alpha   90.00
_cell.angle_beta   90.00
_cell.angle_gamma   90.00
#
_symmetry.space_group_name_H-M   'P 1'
#
loop_
_entity.id
_entity.type
_entity.pdbx_description
1 polymer ?
#
loop_
_entity_poly.entity_id
_entity_poly.type
_entity_poly.pdbx_seq_one_letter_code
_entity_poly.pdbx_strand_id
1 'polypeptide(L)'
;MAENPTAKPELEPTTGQGTEERRETRISPRIIVQSGAYYILLFGERYREQILDELSQAAQNGYDLLTEGRTAVDAVEEAVRLLEDSKYFNAGHGSLLNNEGEVECDAMIMDGHTMETGAVMGARHFSNPVSLSRKIMEESYHCALSGEGALRFAERIGYPICDPKDLIEEEIKKRSSDLNLTYKRYSDIIKCYILGEALPDNPENNESEQPPTSSDAALRVRDTFDTVSAVALDSNGHFACATSTGNIEIK
;
A
#
# COMPACT_ATOMS: atom_id res chain seq x y z
N MET A 1 -21.24 -4.25 -77.98
CA MET A 1 -20.20 -3.52 -77.21
C MET A 1 -20.24 -4.06 -75.80
N ALA A 2 -19.31 -4.94 -75.48
CA ALA A 2 -19.16 -5.52 -74.15
C ALA A 2 -17.69 -5.87 -73.99
N GLU A 3 -16.94 -5.06 -73.26
CA GLU A 3 -15.63 -5.43 -72.70
C GLU A 3 -15.49 -4.82 -71.31
N ASN A 4 -14.92 -5.64 -70.44
CA ASN A 4 -14.87 -5.55 -68.99
C ASN A 4 -13.45 -5.14 -68.56
N PRO A 5 -13.27 -4.10 -67.74
CA PRO A 5 -12.04 -3.91 -66.96
C PRO A 5 -12.39 -3.67 -65.46
N THR A 6 -11.70 -4.16 -64.44
CA THR A 6 -10.30 -4.57 -64.27
C THR A 6 -10.19 -5.31 -62.92
N ALA A 7 -9.65 -6.53 -62.91
CA ALA A 7 -9.22 -7.21 -61.70
C ALA A 7 -7.86 -6.64 -61.24
N LYS A 8 -7.69 -6.47 -59.92
CA LYS A 8 -6.40 -6.08 -59.30
C LYS A 8 -5.39 -7.23 -59.38
N PRO A 9 -4.08 -6.96 -59.47
CA PRO A 9 -3.07 -8.01 -59.57
C PRO A 9 -2.94 -8.78 -58.23
N GLU A 10 -2.96 -10.11 -58.32
CA GLU A 10 -2.55 -11.00 -57.23
C GLU A 10 -1.03 -10.94 -57.07
N LEU A 11 -0.57 -10.74 -55.83
CA LEU A 11 0.83 -10.84 -55.45
C LEU A 11 1.16 -12.32 -55.19
N GLU A 12 2.12 -12.87 -55.93
CA GLU A 12 2.63 -14.22 -55.67
C GLU A 12 3.35 -14.31 -54.33
N PRO A 13 3.24 -15.44 -53.60
CA PRO A 13 3.93 -15.63 -52.34
C PRO A 13 5.43 -15.87 -52.60
N THR A 14 6.26 -14.97 -52.10
CA THR A 14 7.72 -15.18 -52.07
C THR A 14 8.04 -16.25 -51.03
N THR A 15 8.50 -17.40 -51.51
CA THR A 15 9.10 -18.46 -50.68
C THR A 15 10.43 -17.98 -50.12
N GLY A 16 10.39 -17.32 -48.96
CA GLY A 16 11.54 -17.06 -48.11
C GLY A 16 11.52 -17.98 -46.90
N GLN A 17 12.19 -19.14 -46.99
CA GLN A 17 12.54 -19.92 -45.81
C GLN A 17 13.67 -19.20 -45.08
N GLY A 18 13.29 -18.40 -44.08
CA GLY A 18 14.18 -17.85 -43.08
C GLY A 18 13.49 -17.98 -41.74
N THR A 19 13.71 -19.08 -41.03
CA THR A 19 13.43 -19.17 -39.60
C THR A 19 14.44 -18.30 -38.88
N GLU A 20 14.20 -16.99 -38.85
CA GLU A 20 14.78 -16.14 -37.80
C GLU A 20 14.08 -16.52 -36.50
N GLU A 21 14.66 -17.48 -35.77
CA GLU A 21 14.48 -17.52 -34.33
C GLU A 21 14.91 -16.14 -33.80
N ARG A 22 13.96 -15.25 -33.56
CA ARG A 22 14.19 -14.10 -32.69
C ARG A 22 14.69 -14.69 -31.39
N ARG A 23 15.99 -14.55 -31.10
CA ARG A 23 16.49 -14.68 -29.74
C ARG A 23 15.73 -13.62 -28.95
N GLU A 24 14.67 -14.02 -28.25
CA GLU A 24 14.08 -13.20 -27.21
C GLU A 24 15.22 -12.89 -26.24
N THR A 25 15.69 -11.64 -26.28
CA THR A 25 16.61 -11.13 -25.28
C THR A 25 15.85 -11.14 -23.97
N ARG A 26 16.00 -12.24 -23.22
CA ARG A 26 15.37 -12.43 -21.92
C ARG A 26 15.86 -11.29 -21.02
N ILE A 27 14.94 -10.40 -20.66
CA ILE A 27 15.25 -9.26 -19.81
C ILE A 27 15.65 -9.81 -18.45
N SER A 28 16.73 -9.28 -17.87
CA SER A 28 17.11 -9.64 -16.51
C SER A 28 16.07 -9.04 -15.55
N PRO A 29 15.33 -9.86 -14.78
CA PRO A 29 14.29 -9.36 -13.92
C PRO A 29 14.84 -8.44 -12.83
N ARG A 30 14.02 -7.52 -12.35
CA ARG A 30 14.38 -6.56 -11.30
C ARG A 30 13.19 -6.27 -10.42
N ILE A 31 13.45 -6.03 -9.14
CA ILE A 31 12.46 -5.51 -8.20
C ILE A 31 13.11 -4.44 -7.33
N ILE A 32 12.35 -3.40 -7.02
CA ILE A 32 12.70 -2.38 -6.04
C ILE A 32 11.56 -2.34 -5.03
N VAL A 33 11.90 -2.39 -3.74
CA VAL A 33 10.95 -2.31 -2.63
C VAL A 33 11.35 -1.14 -1.74
N GLN A 34 10.35 -0.36 -1.33
CA GLN A 34 10.48 0.75 -0.41
C GLN A 34 9.56 0.51 0.78
N SER A 35 10.05 0.81 1.99
CA SER A 35 9.27 0.67 3.23
C SER A 35 9.06 1.97 4.00
N GLY A 36 9.38 3.12 3.39
CA GLY A 36 9.47 4.40 4.08
C GLY A 36 10.35 4.36 5.36
N ALA A 37 10.28 5.37 6.22
CA ALA A 37 11.18 5.58 7.36
C ALA A 37 10.49 5.62 8.73
N TYR A 38 9.18 5.39 8.81
CA TYR A 38 8.35 5.64 9.99
C TYR A 38 8.75 4.91 11.25
N TYR A 39 8.93 3.59 11.21
CA TYR A 39 9.12 2.84 12.44
C TYR A 39 10.46 3.16 13.10
N ILE A 40 11.46 3.52 12.28
CA ILE A 40 12.73 4.09 12.72
C ILE A 40 12.53 5.49 13.31
N LEU A 41 11.68 6.33 12.72
CA LEU A 41 11.35 7.65 13.26
C LEU A 41 10.57 7.57 14.59
N LEU A 42 9.68 6.59 14.74
CA LEU A 42 8.86 6.42 15.93
C LEU A 42 9.61 5.80 17.11
N PHE A 43 10.36 4.73 16.83
CA PHE A 43 10.96 3.88 17.86
C PHE A 43 12.50 3.96 17.87
N GLY A 44 13.06 4.86 17.09
CA GLY A 44 14.50 5.04 16.93
C GLY A 44 15.17 3.84 16.25
N GLU A 45 16.47 3.69 16.48
CA GLU A 45 17.26 2.60 15.90
C GLU A 45 16.98 1.22 16.54
N ARG A 46 16.02 1.13 17.48
CA ARG A 46 15.72 -0.09 18.25
C ARG A 46 15.40 -1.29 17.36
N TYR A 47 14.73 -1.05 16.25
CA TYR A 47 14.23 -2.08 15.34
C TYR A 47 14.86 -2.01 13.94
N ARG A 48 15.95 -1.24 13.79
CA ARG A 48 16.56 -0.97 12.48
C ARG A 48 16.95 -2.26 11.76
N GLU A 49 17.57 -3.20 12.46
CA GLU A 49 18.02 -4.47 11.88
C GLU A 49 16.83 -5.29 11.37
N GLN A 50 15.78 -5.44 12.19
CA GLN A 50 14.56 -6.16 11.82
C GLN A 50 13.86 -5.55 10.61
N ILE A 51 13.77 -4.21 10.56
CA ILE A 51 13.19 -3.47 9.43
C ILE A 51 13.98 -3.74 8.15
N LEU A 52 15.32 -3.66 8.21
CA LEU A 52 16.18 -3.89 7.05
C LEU A 52 16.15 -5.35 6.61
N ASP A 53 16.08 -6.29 7.55
CA ASP A 53 15.99 -7.72 7.26
C ASP A 53 14.67 -8.07 6.58
N GLU A 54 13.53 -7.60 7.10
CA GLU A 54 12.21 -7.84 6.50
C GLU A 54 12.04 -7.14 5.16
N LEU A 55 12.57 -5.91 5.00
CA LEU A 55 12.59 -5.23 3.70
C LEU A 55 13.43 -6.01 2.68
N SER A 56 14.59 -6.51 3.09
CA SER A 56 15.45 -7.33 2.23
C SER A 56 14.76 -8.64 1.86
N GLN A 57 14.05 -9.25 2.80
CA GLN A 57 13.29 -10.48 2.58
C GLN A 57 12.11 -10.24 1.62
N ALA A 58 11.39 -9.12 1.74
CA ALA A 58 10.32 -8.75 0.82
C ALA A 58 10.85 -8.60 -0.63
N ALA A 59 11.97 -7.89 -0.79
CA ALA A 59 12.63 -7.75 -2.09
C ALA A 59 13.13 -9.10 -2.64
N GLN A 60 13.70 -9.95 -1.79
CA GLN A 60 14.20 -11.26 -2.19
C GLN A 60 13.07 -12.20 -2.63
N ASN A 61 11.97 -12.30 -1.90
CA ASN A 61 10.83 -13.15 -2.28
C ASN A 61 10.21 -12.70 -3.61
N GLY A 62 10.00 -11.39 -3.78
CA GLY A 62 9.52 -10.85 -5.05
C GLY A 62 10.49 -11.14 -6.20
N TYR A 63 11.81 -11.03 -5.96
CA TYR A 63 12.83 -11.38 -6.95
C TYR A 63 12.83 -12.86 -7.31
N ASP A 64 12.70 -13.75 -6.31
CA ASP A 64 12.69 -15.20 -6.51
C ASP A 64 11.53 -15.60 -7.43
N LEU A 65 10.32 -15.06 -7.20
CA LEU A 65 9.17 -15.26 -8.08
C LEU A 65 9.47 -14.86 -9.54
N LEU A 66 10.13 -13.71 -9.75
CA LEU A 66 10.52 -13.28 -11.09
C LEU A 66 11.52 -14.25 -11.74
N THR A 67 12.48 -14.79 -10.98
CA THR A 67 13.45 -15.75 -11.50
C THR A 67 12.84 -17.10 -11.83
N GLU A 68 11.74 -17.46 -11.16
CA GLU A 68 10.90 -18.62 -11.45
C GLU A 68 10.00 -18.41 -12.69
N GLY A 69 10.00 -17.21 -13.27
CA GLY A 69 9.22 -16.87 -14.47
C GLY A 69 7.80 -16.40 -14.17
N ARG A 70 7.51 -16.00 -12.93
CA ARG A 70 6.24 -15.35 -12.56
C ARG A 70 6.17 -13.92 -13.09
N THR A 71 4.97 -13.35 -13.07
CA THR A 71 4.71 -12.01 -13.62
C THR A 71 5.24 -10.92 -12.70
N ALA A 72 5.43 -9.72 -13.24
CA ALA A 72 5.74 -8.54 -12.42
C ALA A 72 4.66 -8.27 -11.35
N VAL A 73 3.38 -8.54 -11.66
CA VAL A 73 2.24 -8.38 -10.73
C VAL A 73 2.39 -9.33 -9.55
N ASP A 74 2.72 -10.60 -9.79
CA ASP A 74 2.97 -11.58 -8.72
C ASP A 74 4.09 -11.12 -7.77
N ALA A 75 5.17 -10.58 -8.32
CA ALA A 75 6.33 -10.15 -7.55
C ALA A 75 6.04 -8.93 -6.66
N VAL A 76 5.33 -7.93 -7.17
CA VAL A 76 5.01 -6.72 -6.39
C VAL A 76 3.91 -6.99 -5.35
N GLU A 77 2.95 -7.86 -5.65
CA GLU A 77 1.95 -8.30 -4.67
C GLU A 77 2.65 -8.99 -3.49
N GLU A 78 3.50 -9.99 -3.74
CA GLU A 78 4.15 -10.74 -2.66
C GLU A 78 5.06 -9.85 -1.81
N ALA A 79 5.84 -8.97 -2.45
CA ALA A 79 6.71 -8.04 -1.73
C ALA A 79 5.91 -7.12 -0.80
N VAL A 80 4.81 -6.53 -1.27
CA VAL A 80 3.98 -5.64 -0.44
C VAL A 80 3.20 -6.42 0.61
N ARG A 81 2.69 -7.61 0.29
CA ARG A 81 1.95 -8.49 1.22
C ARG A 81 2.80 -8.85 2.43
N LEU A 82 4.08 -9.18 2.23
CA LEU A 82 5.03 -9.44 3.33
C LEU A 82 5.25 -8.23 4.23
N LEU A 83 5.24 -7.02 3.67
CA LEU A 83 5.35 -5.79 4.46
C LEU A 83 4.04 -5.46 5.19
N GLU A 84 2.87 -5.78 4.62
CA GLU A 84 1.56 -5.67 5.30
C GLU A 84 1.40 -6.65 6.46
N ASP A 85 1.99 -7.85 6.36
CA ASP A 85 1.99 -8.85 7.43
C ASP A 85 2.87 -8.43 8.63
N SER A 86 3.79 -7.50 8.41
CA SER A 86 4.73 -7.05 9.42
C SER A 86 4.20 -5.88 10.23
N LYS A 87 4.44 -5.94 11.54
CA LYS A 87 4.13 -4.85 12.47
C LYS A 87 5.05 -3.64 12.33
N TYR A 88 6.17 -3.77 11.60
CA TYR A 88 7.19 -2.73 11.52
C TYR A 88 6.95 -1.71 10.39
N PHE A 89 5.93 -1.91 9.56
CA PHE A 89 5.65 -1.01 8.45
C PHE A 89 4.23 -0.45 8.56
N ASN A 90 4.05 0.80 8.17
CA ASN A 90 2.74 1.45 8.21
C ASN A 90 1.84 0.96 7.07
N ALA A 91 1.48 -0.32 7.09
CA ALA A 91 0.58 -0.99 6.16
C ALA A 91 0.06 -2.28 6.81
N GLY A 92 -1.15 -2.74 6.44
CA GLY A 92 -1.74 -3.95 7.01
C GLY A 92 -1.74 -3.94 8.55
N HIS A 93 -1.07 -4.92 9.15
CA HIS A 93 -0.99 -5.13 10.60
C HIS A 93 -0.18 -4.06 11.36
N GLY A 94 0.84 -3.46 10.73
CA GLY A 94 1.65 -2.39 11.34
C GLY A 94 1.07 -0.98 11.16
N SER A 95 -0.18 -0.87 10.68
CA SER A 95 -0.79 0.41 10.34
C SER A 95 -1.03 1.32 11.55
N LEU A 96 -0.90 2.61 11.30
CA LEU A 96 -1.35 3.67 12.19
C LEU A 96 -2.87 3.67 12.38
N LEU A 97 -3.28 4.14 13.56
CA LEU A 97 -4.68 4.20 13.95
C LEU A 97 -5.33 5.54 13.55
N ASN A 98 -6.58 5.47 13.10
CA ASN A 98 -7.43 6.63 12.88
C ASN A 98 -7.89 7.27 14.20
N ASN A 99 -8.66 8.35 14.11
CA ASN A 99 -9.23 9.04 15.28
C ASN A 99 -10.19 8.18 16.15
N GLU A 100 -10.68 7.05 15.63
CA GLU A 100 -11.49 6.06 16.36
C GLU A 100 -10.63 4.96 17.01
N GLY A 101 -9.31 4.99 16.80
CA GLY A 101 -8.39 3.97 17.30
C GLY A 101 -8.40 2.68 16.48
N GLU A 102 -8.82 2.75 15.21
CA GLU A 102 -8.95 1.61 14.30
C GLU A 102 -7.90 1.66 13.18
N VAL A 103 -7.52 0.48 12.67
CA VAL A 103 -6.73 0.35 11.44
C VAL A 103 -7.64 0.57 10.23
N GLU A 104 -7.16 1.39 9.30
CA GLU A 104 -7.86 1.66 8.05
C GLU A 104 -6.84 1.87 6.92
N CYS A 105 -6.77 0.95 5.98
CA CYS A 105 -5.72 0.89 4.98
C CYS A 105 -6.20 1.31 3.59
N ASP A 106 -5.29 1.89 2.82
CA ASP A 106 -5.44 2.09 1.39
C ASP A 106 -4.35 1.28 0.67
N ALA A 107 -4.71 0.62 -0.44
CA ALA A 107 -3.75 -0.09 -1.26
C ALA A 107 -4.14 -0.09 -2.74
N MET A 108 -3.15 -0.21 -3.62
CA MET A 108 -3.34 -0.34 -5.05
C MET A 108 -2.30 -1.26 -5.69
N ILE A 109 -2.67 -1.85 -6.82
CA ILE A 109 -1.78 -2.62 -7.69
C ILE A 109 -2.13 -2.35 -9.15
N MET A 110 -1.12 -2.33 -10.01
CA MET A 110 -1.27 -2.06 -11.44
C MET A 110 -0.36 -2.97 -12.27
N ASP A 111 -0.94 -3.55 -13.33
CA ASP A 111 -0.20 -4.19 -14.41
C ASP A 111 0.11 -3.13 -15.48
N GLY A 112 1.39 -2.84 -15.72
CA GLY A 112 1.84 -1.86 -16.70
C GLY A 112 1.77 -2.35 -18.16
N HIS A 113 1.58 -3.65 -18.39
CA HIS A 113 1.39 -4.22 -19.72
C HIS A 113 -0.07 -4.09 -20.18
N THR A 114 -1.02 -4.44 -19.32
CA THR A 114 -2.46 -4.38 -19.65
C THR A 114 -3.11 -3.06 -19.27
N MET A 115 -2.46 -2.26 -18.42
CA MET A 115 -3.00 -1.07 -17.76
C MET A 115 -4.16 -1.38 -16.80
N GLU A 116 -4.41 -2.66 -16.50
CA GLU A 116 -5.38 -3.05 -15.49
C GLU A 116 -4.89 -2.61 -14.11
N THR A 117 -5.83 -2.17 -13.29
CA THR A 117 -5.55 -1.60 -11.97
C THR A 117 -6.66 -1.99 -11.03
N GLY A 118 -6.29 -2.25 -9.79
CA GLY A 118 -7.23 -2.43 -8.70
C GLY A 118 -6.76 -1.67 -7.47
N ALA A 119 -7.71 -1.15 -6.71
CA ALA A 119 -7.44 -0.39 -5.51
C ALA A 119 -8.55 -0.54 -4.47
N VAL A 120 -8.18 -0.47 -3.21
CA VAL A 120 -9.09 -0.40 -2.08
C VAL A 120 -8.76 0.82 -1.22
N MET A 121 -9.79 1.56 -0.81
CA MET A 121 -9.66 2.71 0.09
C MET A 121 -10.50 2.52 1.35
N GLY A 122 -9.99 2.93 2.50
CA GLY A 122 -10.73 2.82 3.77
C GLY A 122 -10.97 1.38 4.20
N ALA A 123 -10.01 0.49 3.94
CA ALA A 123 -10.15 -0.95 4.17
C ALA A 123 -9.83 -1.31 5.63
N ARG A 124 -10.83 -1.74 6.40
CA ARG A 124 -10.68 -2.07 7.85
C ARG A 124 -10.63 -3.57 8.16
N HIS A 125 -11.01 -4.43 7.20
CA HIS A 125 -11.29 -5.84 7.45
C HIS A 125 -10.32 -6.81 6.75
N PHE A 126 -9.16 -6.32 6.31
CA PHE A 126 -8.26 -7.08 5.45
C PHE A 126 -6.83 -6.97 5.96
N SER A 127 -6.22 -8.12 6.28
CA SER A 127 -4.79 -8.18 6.64
C SER A 127 -3.90 -7.78 5.48
N ASN A 128 -4.30 -8.12 4.24
CA ASN A 128 -3.53 -7.80 3.04
C ASN A 128 -4.34 -6.99 1.99
N PRO A 129 -4.55 -5.68 2.23
CA PRO A 129 -5.22 -4.80 1.29
C PRO A 129 -4.68 -4.86 -0.15
N VAL A 130 -3.36 -5.06 -0.36
CA VAL A 130 -2.78 -5.18 -1.72
C VAL A 130 -3.34 -6.37 -2.49
N SER A 131 -3.56 -7.50 -1.82
CA SER A 131 -4.12 -8.70 -2.44
C SER A 131 -5.62 -8.52 -2.73
N LEU A 132 -6.36 -7.80 -1.88
CA LEU A 132 -7.73 -7.40 -2.22
C LEU A 132 -7.75 -6.48 -3.44
N SER A 133 -6.81 -5.54 -3.54
CA SER A 133 -6.66 -4.69 -4.72
C SER A 133 -6.40 -5.50 -5.99
N ARG A 134 -5.58 -6.55 -5.94
CA ARG A 134 -5.41 -7.48 -7.06
C ARG A 134 -6.71 -8.18 -7.43
N LYS A 135 -7.50 -8.60 -6.43
CA LYS A 135 -8.83 -9.19 -6.69
C LYS A 135 -9.81 -8.21 -7.32
N ILE A 136 -9.77 -6.94 -6.95
CA ILE A 136 -10.56 -5.88 -7.59
C ILE A 136 -10.17 -5.72 -9.05
N MET A 137 -8.86 -5.77 -9.35
CA MET A 137 -8.32 -5.71 -10.71
C MET A 137 -8.78 -6.89 -11.58
N GLU A 138 -8.71 -8.11 -11.06
CA GLU A 138 -8.93 -9.35 -11.83
C GLU A 138 -10.41 -9.79 -11.88
N GLU A 139 -11.18 -9.52 -10.82
CA GLU A 139 -12.51 -10.11 -10.61
C GLU A 139 -13.64 -9.07 -10.52
N SER A 140 -13.37 -7.82 -10.92
CA SER A 140 -14.36 -6.75 -10.94
C SER A 140 -14.32 -5.91 -12.23
N TYR A 141 -15.41 -5.19 -12.51
CA TYR A 141 -15.46 -4.20 -13.59
C TYR A 141 -14.90 -2.82 -13.18
N HIS A 142 -14.48 -2.68 -11.92
CA HIS A 142 -14.07 -1.42 -11.32
C HIS A 142 -12.56 -1.41 -11.08
N CYS A 143 -11.94 -0.24 -11.18
CA CYS A 143 -10.53 -0.07 -10.85
C CYS A 143 -10.30 0.26 -9.35
N ALA A 144 -11.34 0.62 -8.62
CA ALA A 144 -11.25 0.95 -7.20
C ALA A 144 -12.58 0.71 -6.48
N LEU A 145 -12.51 0.25 -5.23
CA LEU A 145 -13.64 0.16 -4.29
C LEU A 145 -13.25 0.80 -2.96
N SER A 146 -14.24 1.20 -2.15
CA SER A 146 -13.98 1.79 -0.85
C SER A 146 -14.96 1.35 0.23
N GLY A 147 -14.48 1.35 1.48
CA GLY A 147 -15.24 1.04 2.69
C GLY A 147 -16.14 -0.20 2.53
N GLU A 148 -17.43 -0.03 2.84
CA GLU A 148 -18.42 -1.10 2.77
C GLU A 148 -18.60 -1.69 1.36
N GLY A 149 -18.32 -0.92 0.30
CA GLY A 149 -18.35 -1.42 -1.07
C GLY A 149 -17.28 -2.49 -1.33
N ALA A 150 -16.09 -2.29 -0.75
CA ALA A 150 -15.01 -3.26 -0.80
C ALA A 150 -15.31 -4.50 0.07
N LEU A 151 -15.93 -4.31 1.25
CA LEU A 151 -16.35 -5.42 2.11
C LEU A 151 -17.33 -6.36 1.41
N ARG A 152 -18.41 -5.81 0.85
CA ARG A 152 -19.39 -6.61 0.09
C ARG A 152 -18.78 -7.30 -1.13
N PHE A 153 -17.79 -6.67 -1.77
CA PHE A 153 -17.05 -7.30 -2.85
C PHE A 153 -16.27 -8.52 -2.35
N ALA A 154 -15.50 -8.36 -1.28
CA ALA A 154 -14.72 -9.43 -0.66
C ALA A 154 -15.62 -10.60 -0.22
N GLU A 155 -16.75 -10.32 0.43
CA GLU A 155 -17.73 -11.35 0.81
C GLU A 155 -18.24 -12.14 -0.40
N ARG A 156 -18.56 -11.45 -1.49
CA ARG A 156 -19.10 -12.07 -2.71
C ARG A 156 -18.10 -13.03 -3.37
N ILE A 157 -16.81 -12.68 -3.38
CA ILE A 157 -15.76 -13.52 -3.97
C ILE A 157 -15.18 -14.53 -2.97
N GLY A 158 -15.64 -14.52 -1.72
CA GLY A 158 -15.11 -15.40 -0.67
C GLY A 158 -13.68 -15.04 -0.25
N TYR A 159 -13.29 -13.78 -0.37
CA TYR A 159 -11.98 -13.30 0.10
C TYR A 159 -11.93 -13.27 1.63
N PRO A 160 -10.82 -13.65 2.28
CA PRO A 160 -10.70 -13.65 3.74
C PRO A 160 -10.97 -12.27 4.36
N ILE A 161 -11.78 -12.25 5.41
CA ILE A 161 -12.17 -11.06 6.19
C ILE A 161 -11.78 -11.31 7.65
N CYS A 162 -11.14 -10.35 8.28
CA CYS A 162 -10.76 -10.41 9.71
C CYS A 162 -11.57 -9.42 10.57
N ASP A 163 -11.55 -9.63 11.88
CA ASP A 163 -11.99 -8.61 12.82
C ASP A 163 -10.96 -7.46 12.79
N PRO A 164 -11.37 -6.20 12.58
CA PRO A 164 -10.46 -5.06 12.56
C PRO A 164 -9.56 -4.97 13.81
N LYS A 165 -10.02 -5.49 14.95
CA LYS A 165 -9.23 -5.51 16.20
C LYS A 165 -7.99 -6.39 16.11
N ASP A 166 -8.01 -7.41 15.27
CA ASP A 166 -6.87 -8.32 15.08
C ASP A 166 -5.74 -7.64 14.30
N LEU A 167 -6.03 -6.51 13.62
CA LEU A 167 -5.03 -5.72 12.91
C LEU A 167 -4.30 -4.73 13.82
N ILE A 168 -4.73 -4.53 15.07
CA ILE A 168 -4.17 -3.50 15.95
C ILE A 168 -2.93 -4.03 16.68
N GLU A 169 -1.76 -3.48 16.35
CA GLU A 169 -0.52 -3.73 17.10
C GLU A 169 -0.49 -2.97 18.44
N GLU A 170 -0.15 -3.67 19.52
CA GLU A 170 -0.22 -3.16 20.89
C GLU A 170 0.76 -2.00 21.15
N GLU A 171 1.95 -2.01 20.54
CA GLU A 171 2.92 -0.91 20.68
C GLU A 171 2.41 0.38 20.01
N ILE A 172 1.72 0.26 18.87
CA ILE A 172 1.08 1.38 18.16
C ILE A 172 -0.11 1.91 18.97
N LYS A 173 -0.95 1.03 19.51
CA LYS A 173 -2.11 1.39 20.33
C LYS A 173 -1.74 2.17 21.60
N LYS A 174 -0.68 1.77 22.30
CA LYS A 174 -0.17 2.48 23.48
C LYS A 174 0.26 3.89 23.13
N ARG A 175 1.04 4.04 22.06
CA ARG A 175 1.47 5.35 21.54
C ARG A 175 0.29 6.23 21.13
N SER A 176 -0.67 5.67 20.38
CA SER A 176 -1.85 6.41 19.91
C SER A 176 -2.71 6.90 21.08
N SER A 177 -2.78 6.14 22.18
CA SER A 177 -3.48 6.58 23.41
C SER A 177 -2.84 7.82 24.03
N ASP A 178 -1.50 7.88 24.07
CA ASP A 178 -0.74 9.05 24.55
C ASP A 178 -0.93 10.27 23.62
N LEU A 179 -1.01 10.03 22.31
CA LEU A 179 -1.23 11.07 21.31
C LEU A 179 -2.67 11.57 21.27
N ASN A 180 -3.68 10.71 21.43
CA ASN A 180 -5.08 11.12 21.49
C ASN A 180 -5.34 12.05 22.68
N LEU A 181 -4.68 11.82 23.81
CA LEU A 181 -4.69 12.77 24.93
C LEU A 181 -4.11 14.14 24.52
N THR A 182 -3.03 14.12 23.73
CA THR A 182 -2.36 15.33 23.23
C THR A 182 -3.18 16.04 22.15
N TYR A 183 -3.79 15.32 21.21
CA TYR A 183 -4.63 15.85 20.15
C TYR A 183 -5.96 16.38 20.68
N LYS A 184 -6.60 15.67 21.62
CA LYS A 184 -7.79 16.19 22.32
C LYS A 184 -7.46 17.49 23.04
N ARG A 185 -6.33 17.54 23.76
CA ARG A 185 -5.81 18.79 24.35
C ARG A 185 -5.56 19.87 23.30
N TYR A 186 -4.97 19.54 22.16
CA TYR A 186 -4.68 20.52 21.09
C TYR A 186 -5.95 21.02 20.38
N SER A 187 -6.90 20.12 20.09
CA SER A 187 -8.21 20.43 19.53
C SER A 187 -9.02 21.30 20.50
N ASP A 188 -9.01 20.96 21.79
CA ASP A 188 -9.65 21.75 22.83
C ASP A 188 -8.99 23.13 22.95
N ILE A 189 -7.66 23.22 22.89
CA ILE A 189 -6.93 24.49 22.82
C ILE A 189 -7.35 25.30 21.58
N ILE A 190 -7.41 24.69 20.39
CA ILE A 190 -7.84 25.37 19.16
C ILE A 190 -9.29 25.85 19.28
N LYS A 191 -10.21 25.03 19.81
CA LYS A 191 -11.60 25.43 20.06
C LYS A 191 -11.66 26.61 21.02
N CYS A 192 -10.85 26.62 22.09
CA CYS A 192 -10.77 27.77 22.98
C CYS A 192 -10.25 29.04 22.27
N TYR A 193 -9.19 28.92 21.47
CA TYR A 193 -8.59 30.06 20.78
C TYR A 193 -9.42 30.61 19.63
N ILE A 194 -10.11 29.75 18.88
CA ILE A 194 -10.86 30.12 17.68
C ILE A 194 -12.34 30.37 18.00
N LEU A 195 -12.94 29.56 18.87
CA LEU A 195 -14.37 29.58 19.16
C LEU A 195 -14.71 30.27 20.49
N GLY A 196 -13.70 30.60 21.32
CA GLY A 196 -13.90 31.30 22.60
C GLY A 196 -14.53 30.42 23.69
N GLU A 197 -14.48 29.11 23.53
CA GLU A 197 -15.02 28.15 24.51
C GLU A 197 -14.08 28.01 25.72
N ALA A 198 -14.62 27.69 26.90
CA ALA A 198 -13.83 27.44 28.10
C ALA A 198 -13.19 26.03 28.06
N LEU A 199 -11.91 25.93 28.46
CA LEU A 199 -11.25 24.62 28.58
C LEU A 199 -11.97 23.75 29.62
N PRO A 200 -12.16 22.44 29.36
CA PRO A 200 -12.64 21.52 30.39
C PRO A 200 -11.62 21.39 31.53
N ASP A 201 -12.10 21.31 32.77
CA ASP A 201 -11.25 21.11 33.96
C ASP A 201 -10.45 19.80 33.82
N ASN A 202 -9.12 19.90 33.92
CA ASN A 202 -8.23 18.73 33.87
C ASN A 202 -8.01 18.17 35.30
N PRO A 203 -8.49 16.95 35.63
CA PRO A 203 -8.33 16.38 36.96
C PRO A 203 -6.88 15.92 37.26
N GLU A 204 -5.97 15.92 36.28
CA GLU A 204 -4.58 15.45 36.43
C GLU A 204 -3.52 16.55 36.49
N ASN A 205 -3.90 17.82 36.75
CA ASN A 205 -2.92 18.89 36.95
C ASN A 205 -2.15 18.71 38.28
N ASN A 206 -1.19 17.78 38.31
CA ASN A 206 -0.04 17.90 39.20
C ASN A 206 0.91 18.94 38.59
N GLU A 207 1.23 19.96 39.38
CA GLU A 207 1.90 21.22 38.98
C GLU A 207 3.37 21.09 38.51
N SER A 208 3.82 19.94 37.99
CA SER A 208 5.25 19.71 37.68
C SER A 208 5.59 19.36 36.24
N GLU A 209 4.63 19.18 35.33
CA GLU A 209 4.95 18.94 33.92
C GLU A 209 4.68 20.19 33.09
N GLN A 210 5.74 20.79 32.55
CA GLN A 210 5.59 21.84 31.55
C GLN A 210 4.89 21.24 30.32
N PRO A 211 3.84 21.89 29.78
CA PRO A 211 3.22 21.43 28.55
C PRO A 211 4.30 21.36 27.46
N PRO A 212 4.31 20.31 26.62
CA PRO A 212 5.22 20.26 25.49
C PRO A 212 5.08 21.54 24.68
N THR A 213 6.20 22.16 24.33
CA THR A 213 6.19 23.38 23.54
C THR A 213 5.46 23.10 22.23
N SER A 214 4.64 24.05 21.78
CA SER A 214 3.79 23.92 20.60
C SER A 214 4.59 23.59 19.32
N SER A 215 5.91 23.79 19.31
CA SER A 215 6.78 23.37 18.22
C SER A 215 7.09 21.87 18.24
N ASP A 216 7.36 21.26 19.40
CA ASP A 216 7.81 19.86 19.46
C ASP A 216 6.69 18.85 19.16
N ALA A 217 5.47 19.14 19.60
CA ALA A 217 4.30 18.30 19.28
C ALA A 217 3.88 18.47 17.80
N ALA A 218 3.91 19.70 17.28
CA ALA A 218 3.56 19.99 15.88
C ALA A 218 4.61 19.50 14.86
N LEU A 219 5.90 19.45 15.25
CA LEU A 219 6.96 18.83 14.45
C LEU A 219 6.80 17.31 14.40
N ARG A 220 6.43 16.65 15.52
CA ARG A 220 6.24 15.18 15.55
C ARG A 220 5.05 14.68 14.71
N VAL A 221 4.00 15.48 14.56
CA VAL A 221 2.82 15.14 13.74
C VAL A 221 3.11 15.31 12.24
N ARG A 222 4.00 16.25 11.85
CA ARG A 222 4.28 16.56 10.44
C ARG A 222 5.10 15.50 9.69
N ASP A 223 5.76 14.59 10.40
CA ASP A 223 6.75 13.67 9.82
C ASP A 223 6.29 12.20 9.76
N THR A 224 5.01 11.90 9.98
CA THR A 224 4.48 10.52 10.01
C THR A 224 3.75 10.16 8.70
N PHE A 225 4.45 10.28 7.58
CA PHE A 225 3.99 9.72 6.30
C PHE A 225 4.84 8.50 5.98
N ASP A 226 4.19 7.34 5.88
CA ASP A 226 4.89 6.10 5.60
C ASP A 226 4.02 5.12 4.87
N THR A 227 4.64 4.52 3.87
CA THR A 227 3.95 3.77 2.83
C THR A 227 4.96 2.77 2.31
N VAL A 228 4.48 1.55 2.12
CA VAL A 228 5.26 0.50 1.49
C VAL A 228 4.90 0.43 0.01
N SER A 229 5.89 0.16 -0.83
CA SER A 229 5.66 -0.02 -2.26
C SER A 229 6.70 -0.93 -2.90
N ALA A 230 6.32 -1.52 -4.03
CA ALA A 230 7.20 -2.30 -4.86
C ALA A 230 6.98 -1.97 -6.34
N VAL A 231 8.05 -2.03 -7.12
CA VAL A 231 8.02 -1.98 -8.58
C VAL A 231 8.86 -3.12 -9.14
N ALA A 232 8.34 -3.87 -10.09
CA ALA A 232 9.02 -4.99 -10.70
C ALA A 232 9.06 -4.88 -12.23
N LEU A 233 10.09 -5.51 -12.80
CA LEU A 233 10.25 -5.79 -14.23
C LEU A 233 10.50 -7.28 -14.39
N ASP A 234 9.62 -7.98 -15.12
CA ASP A 234 9.75 -9.42 -15.36
C ASP A 234 10.61 -9.76 -16.58
N SER A 235 10.81 -11.06 -16.82
CA SER A 235 11.68 -11.53 -17.92
C SER A 235 11.11 -11.27 -19.33
N ASN A 236 9.81 -10.97 -19.42
CA ASN A 236 9.13 -10.62 -20.66
C ASN A 236 9.20 -9.10 -20.93
N GLY A 237 9.69 -8.32 -19.96
CA GLY A 237 9.76 -6.86 -20.06
C GLY A 237 8.50 -6.15 -19.59
N HIS A 238 7.62 -6.84 -18.86
CA HIS A 238 6.42 -6.21 -18.31
C HIS A 238 6.72 -5.60 -16.95
N PHE A 239 6.13 -4.44 -16.69
CA PHE A 239 6.23 -3.72 -15.42
C PHE A 239 4.98 -3.91 -14.58
N ALA A 240 5.12 -3.89 -13.27
CA ALA A 240 4.01 -3.73 -12.35
C ALA A 240 4.44 -2.89 -11.16
N CYS A 241 3.47 -2.28 -10.48
CA CYS A 241 3.68 -1.62 -9.21
C CYS A 241 2.57 -1.93 -8.21
N ALA A 242 2.92 -1.91 -6.93
CA ALA A 242 1.99 -2.05 -5.83
C ALA A 242 2.37 -1.10 -4.69
N THR A 243 1.36 -0.60 -3.98
CA THR A 243 1.52 0.33 -2.85
C THR A 243 0.48 0.02 -1.79
N SER A 244 0.84 0.11 -0.50
CA SER A 244 -0.07 -0.05 0.63
C SER A 244 0.30 0.90 1.78
N THR A 245 -0.70 1.43 2.48
CA THR A 245 -0.49 2.33 3.61
C THR A 245 -1.61 2.28 4.64
N GLY A 246 -1.24 2.41 5.91
CA GLY A 246 -2.13 2.73 7.03
C GLY A 246 -2.47 4.23 7.12
N ASN A 247 -2.06 5.05 6.15
CA ASN A 247 -2.23 6.51 6.12
C ASN A 247 -1.55 7.21 7.33
N ILE A 248 -1.96 8.45 7.60
CA ILE A 248 -1.46 9.24 8.73
C ILE A 248 -2.17 8.88 10.03
N GLU A 249 -1.49 9.10 11.15
CA GLU A 249 -2.04 8.93 12.50
C GLU A 249 -3.15 9.97 12.75
N ILE A 250 -4.26 9.56 13.37
CA ILE A 250 -5.41 10.45 13.67
C ILE A 250 -6.01 11.09 12.40
N LYS A 251 -6.04 10.35 11.29
CA LYS A 251 -6.90 10.68 10.14
C LYS A 251 -8.39 10.66 10.52
#